data_AF-L0I5X2-F1
#
_entry.id   AF-L0I5X2-F1
#
_cell.length_a   1.000
_cell.length_b   1.000
_cell.length_c   1.000
_cell.angle_alpha   90.00
_cell.angle_beta   90.00
_cell.angle_gamma   90.00
#
_symmetry.space_group_name_H-M   'P 1'
#
loop_
_entity.id
_entity.type
_entity.pdbx_description
1 polymer ?
#
loop_
_entity_poly.entity_id
_entity_poly.type
_entity_poly.pdbx_seq_one_letter_code
_entity_poly.pdbx_strand_id
1 'polypeptide(L)' 'MEECQNCGSFVTDTYVRVFTPPEEDQPRVCPDCPDMVRDGADVRQARSTRGT' A
#
# COMPACT_ATOMS: atom_id res chain seq x y z
N MET A 1 0.84 12.21 -7.42
CA MET A 1 -0.03 11.72 -6.33
C MET A 1 -0.72 10.54 -6.93
N GLU A 2 -0.28 9.36 -6.54
CA GLU A 2 -0.74 8.08 -7.07
C GLU A 2 -1.78 7.48 -6.14
N GLU A 3 -2.40 6.39 -6.56
CA GLU A 3 -3.43 5.70 -5.82
C GLU A 3 -2.91 4.35 -5.33
N CYS A 4 -3.33 3.97 -4.12
CA CYS A 4 -3.11 2.63 -3.60
C CYS A 4 -3.93 1.61 -4.40
N GLN A 5 -3.30 0.55 -4.92
CA GLN A 5 -4.01 -0.45 -5.71
C GLN A 5 -5.07 -1.23 -4.90
N ASN A 6 -4.93 -1.33 -3.57
CA ASN A 6 -5.89 -2.05 -2.72
C ASN A 6 -7.09 -1.19 -2.28
N CYS A 7 -6.86 -0.01 -1.69
CA CYS A 7 -7.93 0.80 -1.11
C CYS A 7 -8.26 2.08 -1.90
N GLY A 8 -7.56 2.36 -3.01
CA GLY A 8 -7.78 3.56 -3.82
C GLY A 8 -7.43 4.88 -3.12
N SER A 9 -6.85 4.84 -1.92
CA SER A 9 -6.45 6.06 -1.21
C SER A 9 -5.25 6.72 -1.89
N PHE A 10 -5.24 8.06 -1.87
CA PHE A 10 -4.14 8.84 -2.41
C PHE A 10 -2.87 8.68 -1.57
N VAL A 11 -1.77 8.38 -2.25
CA VAL A 11 -0.43 8.27 -1.67
C VAL A 11 0.50 9.32 -2.26
N THR A 12 1.51 9.70 -1.49
CA THR A 12 2.51 10.66 -1.95
C THR A 12 3.48 10.00 -2.93
N ASP A 13 3.99 10.77 -3.88
CA ASP A 13 5.02 10.32 -4.84
C ASP A 13 6.28 9.79 -4.10
N THR A 14 6.65 10.43 -2.99
CA THR A 14 7.71 9.94 -2.11
C THR A 14 7.44 8.53 -1.59
N TYR A 15 6.19 8.22 -1.25
CA TYR A 15 5.81 6.88 -0.78
C TYR A 15 5.97 5.86 -1.90
N VAL A 16 5.48 6.16 -3.11
CA VAL A 16 5.60 5.27 -4.27
C VAL A 16 7.07 4.96 -4.58
N ARG A 17 7.91 5.99 -4.67
CA ARG A 17 9.34 5.81 -5.01
C ARG A 17 10.11 4.89 -4.06
N VAL A 18 9.73 4.87 -2.78
CA VAL A 18 10.45 4.08 -1.76
C VAL A 18 9.87 2.66 -1.66
N PHE A 19 8.59 2.49 -1.94
CA PHE A 19 7.84 1.30 -1.54
C PHE A 19 7.19 0.52 -2.67
N THR A 20 7.24 1.05 -3.89
CA THR A 20 6.81 0.36 -5.08
C THR A 20 7.99 -0.41 -5.69
N PRO A 21 7.84 -1.72 -5.98
CA PRO A 21 8.84 -2.49 -6.72
C PRO A 21 9.15 -1.87 -8.08
N PRO A 22 10.34 -2.06 -8.65
CA PRO A 22 10.71 -1.47 -9.94
C PRO A 22 9.88 -1.96 -11.13
N GLU A 23 9.14 -3.07 -10.97
CA GLU A 23 8.26 -3.65 -11.98
C GLU A 23 6.83 -3.08 -11.94
N GLU A 24 6.51 -2.26 -10.94
CA GLU A 24 5.18 -1.70 -10.70
C GLU A 24 5.24 -0.17 -10.69
N ASP A 25 4.22 0.50 -11.22
CA ASP A 25 4.14 1.97 -11.21
C ASP A 25 3.42 2.52 -9.97
N GLN A 26 2.68 1.67 -9.23
CA GLN A 26 1.82 2.09 -8.12
C GLN A 26 1.98 1.18 -6.90
N PRO A 27 1.92 1.71 -5.67
CA PRO A 27 2.09 0.88 -4.49
C PRO A 27 0.90 -0.06 -4.33
N ARG A 28 1.21 -1.33 -4.10
CA ARG A 28 0.20 -2.39 -3.93
C ARG A 28 -0.72 -2.15 -2.73
N VAL A 29 -0.14 -1.74 -1.59
CA VAL A 29 -0.84 -1.51 -0.32
C VAL A 29 -0.21 -0.34 0.42
N CYS A 30 -1.05 0.59 0.88
CA CYS A 30 -0.66 1.76 1.65
C CYS A 30 -0.80 1.48 3.18
N PRO A 31 -0.29 2.37 4.06
CA PRO A 31 -0.33 2.11 5.50
C PRO A 31 -1.75 2.12 6.08
N ASP A 32 -2.67 2.79 5.38
CA ASP A 32 -4.08 2.98 5.76
C ASP A 32 -5.03 1.92 5.17
N CYS A 33 -4.51 0.90 4.49
CA CYS A 33 -5.37 -0.18 4.01
C CYS A 33 -6.07 -0.89 5.18
N PRO A 34 -7.39 -1.13 5.08
CA PRO A 34 -8.17 -1.67 6.18
C PRO A 34 -7.85 -3.14 6.44
N ASP A 35 -7.55 -3.91 5.40
CA ASP A 35 -7.56 -5.37 5.40
C ASP A 35 -6.25 -6.00 4.92
N MET A 36 -5.38 -5.22 4.26
CA MET A 36 -4.09 -5.68 3.77
C MET A 36 -2.94 -4.89 4.39
N VAL A 37 -1.81 -5.58 4.58
CA VAL A 37 -0.58 -4.99 5.12
C VAL A 37 0.59 -5.43 4.27
N ARG A 38 1.47 -4.47 3.95
CA ARG A 38 2.74 -4.74 3.31
C ARG A 38 3.74 -5.34 4.32
N ASP A 39 4.40 -6.41 3.93
CA ASP A 39 5.37 -7.17 4.71
C ASP A 39 6.66 -7.30 3.88
N GLY A 40 7.52 -6.29 3.98
CA GLY A 40 8.73 -6.18 3.15
C GLY A 40 8.40 -6.06 1.66
N ALA A 41 8.83 -7.06 0.89
CA ALA A 41 8.58 -7.16 -0.56
C ALA A 41 7.25 -7.86 -0.88
N ASP A 42 6.51 -8.32 0.12
CA ASP A 42 5.25 -9.04 -0.05
C ASP A 42 4.07 -8.30 0.58
N VAL A 43 2.87 -8.82 0.32
CA VAL A 43 1.62 -8.32 0.89
C VAL A 43 0.90 -9.47 1.57
N ARG A 44 0.37 -9.22 2.76
CA ARG A 44 -0.42 -10.22 3.51
C ARG A 44 -1.71 -9.62 4.03
N GLN A 45 -2.65 -10.49 4.40
CA GLN A 45 -3.84 -10.06 5.13
C GLN A 45 -3.47 -9.48 6.50
N ALA A 46 -4.17 -8.42 6.87
CA ALA A 46 -4.14 -7.84 8.18
C ALA A 46 -4.71 -8.84 9.20
N ARG A 47 -4.12 -8.88 10.40
CA ARG A 47 -4.63 -9.72 11.50
C ARG A 47 -5.88 -9.12 12.17
N SER A 48 -6.18 -7.87 11.88
CA SER A 48 -7.32 -7.10 12.35
C SER A 48 -7.57 -6.01 11.33
N THR A 49 -8.83 -5.62 11.13
CA THR A 49 -9.14 -4.47 10.30
C THR A 49 -8.60 -3.20 10.96
N ARG A 50 -7.90 -2.35 10.20
CA ARG A 50 -7.49 -1.02 10.64
C ARG A 50 -8.62 -0.04 10.34
N GLY A 51 -9.13 0.58 11.39
CA GLY A 51 -10.24 1.52 11.33
C GLY A 51 -10.96 1.55 12.67
N THR A 52 -10.84 2.67 13.39
CA THR A 52 -11.78 3.09 14.43
C THR A 52 -12.42 4.38 13.94
#